data_AF-E9Q0H8-F1
#
_entry.id   AF-E9Q0H8-F1
#
_cell.length_a   1.000
_cell.length_b   1.000
_cell.length_c   1.000
_cell.angle_alpha   90.00
_cell.angle_beta   90.00
_cell.angle_gamma   90.00
#
_symmetry.space_group_name_H-M   'P 1'
#
loop_
_entity.id
_entity.type
_entity.pdbx_description
1 polymer ?
#
loop_
_entity_poly.entity_id
_entity_poly.type
_entity_poly.pdbx_seq_one_letter_code
_entity_poly.pdbx_strand_id
1 'polypeptide(L)' 'MEGAKPTLQLVYQAVQALYHDPDPSGKERASFWLGELQRSSL' A
#
# COMPACT_ATOMS: atom_id res chain seq x y z
N MET A 1 -2.60 20.39 2.00
CA MET A 1 -1.43 19.51 2.16
C MET A 1 -1.34 18.69 0.89
N GLU A 2 -0.49 19.08 -0.06
CA GLU A 2 -0.15 18.19 -1.16
C GLU A 2 0.57 16.99 -0.52
N GLY A 3 -0.12 15.85 -0.45
CA GLY A 3 0.45 14.64 0.13
C GLY A 3 1.68 14.25 -0.68
N ALA A 4 2.83 14.17 -0.04
CA ALA A 4 4.06 13.75 -0.71
C ALA A 4 3.83 12.41 -1.41
N LYS A 5 4.21 12.32 -2.70
CA LYS A 5 4.08 11.08 -3.47
C LYS A 5 4.83 9.95 -2.74
N PRO A 6 4.22 8.76 -2.57
CA PRO A 6 4.89 7.65 -1.90
C PRO A 6 6.11 7.22 -2.68
N THR A 7 7.16 6.79 -1.96
CA THR A 7 8.36 6.24 -2.57
C THR A 7 8.09 4.85 -3.13
N LEU A 8 8.85 4.43 -4.15
CA LEU A 8 8.75 3.07 -4.69
C LEU A 8 8.99 2.00 -3.63
N GLN A 9 9.89 2.24 -2.68
CA GLN A 9 10.16 1.32 -1.58
C GLN A 9 8.89 1.05 -0.75
N LEU A 10 8.09 2.08 -0.47
CA LEU A 10 6.85 1.92 0.28
C LEU A 10 5.82 1.09 -0.50
N VAL A 11 5.74 1.31 -1.81
CA VAL A 11 4.87 0.50 -2.69
C VAL A 11 5.30 -0.96 -2.69
N TYR A 12 6.60 -1.24 -2.81
CA TYR A 12 7.12 -2.62 -2.76
C TYR A 12 6.81 -3.31 -1.42
N GLN A 13 6.96 -2.60 -0.30
CA GLN A 13 6.64 -3.14 1.01
C GLN A 13 5.14 -3.46 1.15
N ALA A 14 4.26 -2.59 0.65
CA ALA A 14 2.82 -2.85 0.67
C ALA A 14 2.45 -4.05 -0.22
N VAL A 15 3.06 -4.19 -1.40
CA VAL A 15 2.85 -5.37 -2.27
C VAL A 15 3.35 -6.64 -1.59
N GLN A 16 4.52 -6.59 -0.95
CA GLN A 16 5.05 -7.73 -0.20
C GLN A 16 4.10 -8.14 0.94
N ALA A 17 3.60 -7.17 1.72
CA ALA A 17 2.66 -7.45 2.80
C ALA A 17 1.34 -8.06 2.27
N LEU A 18 0.80 -7.52 1.17
CA LEU A 18 -0.43 -8.01 0.57
C LEU A 18 -0.39 -9.52 0.27
N TYR A 19 0.74 -10.02 -0.22
CA TYR A 19 0.87 -11.43 -0.62
C TYR A 19 1.50 -12.34 0.45
N HIS A 20 2.39 -11.80 1.28
CA HIS A 20 3.26 -12.61 2.15
C HIS A 20 3.09 -12.36 3.64
N ASP A 21 2.29 -11.37 4.07
CA ASP A 21 2.04 -11.17 5.50
C ASP A 21 1.31 -12.41 6.08
N PRO A 22 1.82 -13.06 7.15
CA PRO A 22 1.10 -14.16 7.78
C PRO A 22 -0.19 -13.70 8.50
N ASP A 23 -0.30 -12.42 8.85
CA ASP A 23 -1.48 -11.83 9.48
C ASP A 23 -2.49 -11.35 8.40
N PRO A 24 -3.72 -11.91 8.37
CA PRO A 24 -4.77 -11.44 7.46
C PRO A 24 -5.06 -9.94 7.59
N SER A 25 -4.99 -9.38 8.80
CA SER A 25 -5.22 -7.95 9.02
C SER A 25 -4.10 -7.08 8.42
N GLY A 26 -2.88 -7.62 8.32
CA GLY A 26 -1.77 -6.98 7.59
C GLY A 26 -2.04 -6.89 6.09
N LYS A 27 -2.56 -7.98 5.50
CA LYS A 27 -2.95 -8.02 4.08
C LYS A 27 -4.09 -7.04 3.76
N GLU A 28 -5.12 -6.99 4.62
CA GLU A 28 -6.26 -6.08 4.43
C GLU A 28 -5.81 -4.62 4.45
N ARG A 29 -4.90 -4.27 5.37
CA ARG A 29 -4.32 -2.92 5.45
C ARG A 29 -3.51 -2.56 4.22
N ALA A 30 -2.69 -3.48 3.73
CA ALA A 30 -1.93 -3.30 2.50
C ALA A 30 -2.86 -3.15 1.28
N SER A 31 -3.91 -3.97 1.19
CA SER A 31 -4.92 -3.91 0.14
C SER A 31 -5.65 -2.56 0.14
N PHE A 32 -6.05 -2.07 1.31
CA PHE A 32 -6.72 -0.79 1.45
C PHE A 32 -5.82 0.36 0.98
N TRP A 33 -4.59 0.41 1.48
CA TRP A 33 -3.63 1.45 1.14
C TRP A 33 -3.27 1.47 -0.35
N LEU A 34 -3.03 0.29 -0.95
CA LEU A 34 -2.76 0.16 -2.39
C LEU A 34 -3.97 0.59 -3.23
N GLY A 35 -5.19 0.30 -2.78
CA GLY A 35 -6.41 0.75 -3.43
C GLY A 35 -6.55 2.27 -3.42
N GLU A 36 -6.28 2.92 -2.29
CA GLU A 36 -6.26 4.39 -2.19
C GLU A 36 -5.19 4.99 -3.11
N LEU A 37 -4.00 4.37 -3.16
CA LEU A 37 -2.92 4.80 -4.06
C LEU A 37 -3.32 4.72 -5.54
N GLN A 38 -4.00 3.65 -5.96
CA GLN A 38 -4.47 3.48 -7.35
C GLN A 38 -5.55 4.48 -7.76
N ARG A 39 -6.42 4.87 -6.81
CA ARG A 39 -7.47 5.87 -7.02
C ARG A 39 -6.95 7.30 -6.95
N SER A 40 -5.80 7.50 -6.30
CA SER A 40 -5.14 8.80 -6.25
C SER A 40 -4.69 9.20 -7.65
N SER A 41 -5.19 10.32 -8.15
CA SER A 41 -4.63 10.98 -9.33
C SER A 41 -3.23 11.51 -8.96
N LEU A 42 -2.18 10.76 -9.31
CA LEU A 42 -0.79 11.22 -9.16
C LEU A 42 -0.52 12.55 -9.86
#